data_AF-A0A383AAD8-F1
#
_entry.id   AF-A0A383AAD8-F1
#
_cell.length_a   1.000
_cell.length_b   1.000
_cell.length_c   1.000
_cell.angle_alpha   90.00
_cell.angle_beta   90.00
_cell.angle_gamma   90.00
#
_symmetry.space_group_name_H-M   'P 1'
#
loop_
_entity.id
_entity.type
_entity.pdbx_description
1 polymer ?
#
loop_
_entity_poly.entity_id
_entity_poly.type
_entity_poly.pdbx_seq_one_letter_code
_entity_poly.pdbx_strand_id
1 'polypeptide(L)'
;MLSCLPPSQAAGTLRPRLAAMKPLDQCLLYGFVDSAYLDDRDPVELCRQLCKGGADLVQLRAKDWPIDDIARLAKRLVPITAGAGVR
;
A
#
# COMPACT_ATOMS: atom_id res chain seq x y z
N MET A 1 -12.24 33.31 2.36
CA MET A 1 -11.08 32.62 2.97
C MET A 1 -11.52 31.23 3.39
N LEU A 2 -11.19 30.21 2.61
CA LEU A 2 -11.53 28.82 2.94
C LEU A 2 -10.40 28.29 3.83
N SER A 3 -10.61 28.21 5.15
CA SER A 3 -9.62 27.64 6.06
C SER A 3 -9.61 26.13 5.92
N CYS A 4 -8.53 25.57 5.37
CA CYS A 4 -8.27 24.14 5.44
C CYS A 4 -8.15 23.73 6.91
N LEU A 5 -8.96 22.75 7.34
CA LEU A 5 -8.88 22.17 8.68
C LEU A 5 -7.48 21.55 8.88
N PRO A 6 -6.86 21.69 10.06
CA PRO A 6 -5.60 21.00 10.35
C PRO A 6 -5.80 19.47 10.27
N PRO A 7 -4.79 18.72 9.77
CA PRO A 7 -4.89 17.27 9.52
C PRO A 7 -5.26 16.45 10.77
N SER A 8 -5.04 17.00 11.97
CA SER A 8 -5.47 16.41 13.24
C SER A 8 -7.00 16.25 13.39
N GLN A 9 -7.81 17.01 12.64
CA GLN A 9 -9.28 17.01 12.78
C GLN A 9 -10.01 16.28 11.63
N ALA A 10 -9.29 15.74 10.65
CA ALA A 10 -9.87 15.00 9.51
C ALA A 10 -9.92 13.47 9.73
N ALA A 11 -9.54 12.98 10.91
CA ALA A 11 -9.58 11.56 11.23
C ALA A 11 -10.97 11.16 11.75
N GLY A 12 -11.98 11.17 10.87
CA GLY A 12 -13.17 10.33 11.10
C GLY A 12 -12.72 8.89 11.33
N THR A 13 -13.37 8.17 12.26
CA THR A 13 -12.96 6.89 12.85
C THR A 13 -12.20 5.97 11.86
N LEU A 14 -10.88 6.10 11.80
CA LEU A 14 -10.04 5.30 10.92
C LEU A 14 -10.14 3.85 11.38
N ARG A 15 -10.28 2.91 10.43
CA ARG A 15 -10.24 1.48 10.76
C ARG A 15 -8.96 1.20 11.57
N PRO A 16 -8.98 0.33 12.60
CA PRO A 16 -7.85 0.13 13.52
C PRO A 16 -6.50 -0.10 12.81
N ARG A 17 -6.54 -0.79 11.67
CA ARG A 17 -5.37 -1.05 10.83
C ARG A 17 -4.72 0.21 10.23
N LEU A 18 -5.50 1.23 9.91
CA LEU A 18 -5.01 2.50 9.35
C LEU A 18 -4.33 3.39 10.40
N ALA A 19 -4.65 3.20 11.68
CA ALA A 19 -4.09 3.98 12.78
C ALA A 19 -2.62 3.64 13.08
N ALA A 20 -2.18 2.43 12.72
CA ALA A 20 -0.79 1.98 12.89
C ALA A 20 0.16 2.47 11.77
N MET A 21 -0.38 3.05 10.69
CA MET A 21 0.37 3.42 9.50
C MET A 21 0.67 4.91 9.49
N LYS A 22 1.77 5.31 8.83
CA LYS A 22 2.10 6.72 8.67
C LYS A 22 0.91 7.49 8.02
N PRO A 23 0.63 8.72 8.48
CA PRO A 23 -0.22 9.65 7.75
C PRO A 23 0.27 9.84 6.31
N LEU A 24 -0.65 10.02 5.37
CA LEU A 24 -0.30 10.09 3.94
C LEU A 24 0.64 11.26 3.61
N ASP A 25 0.54 12.37 4.32
CA ASP A 25 1.41 13.54 4.20
C ASP A 25 2.83 13.31 4.76
N GLN A 26 3.06 12.18 5.44
CA GLN A 26 4.36 11.74 5.97
C GLN A 26 4.91 10.52 5.22
N CYS A 27 4.20 10.00 4.22
CA CYS A 27 4.71 8.95 3.34
C CYS A 27 5.68 9.54 2.33
N LEU A 28 6.92 9.04 2.31
CA LEU A 28 7.99 9.57 1.47
C LEU A 28 8.32 8.65 0.29
N LEU A 29 8.15 7.34 0.45
CA LEU A 29 8.43 6.36 -0.60
C LEU A 29 7.17 5.58 -0.99
N TYR A 30 6.77 5.70 -2.26
CA TYR A 30 5.63 4.98 -2.83
C TYR A 30 6.10 3.96 -3.88
N GLY A 31 5.94 2.68 -3.56
CA GLY A 31 6.30 1.56 -4.43
C GLY A 31 5.12 0.95 -5.20
N PHE A 32 5.44 0.25 -6.28
CA PHE A 32 4.48 -0.48 -7.09
C PHE A 32 4.87 -1.96 -7.20
N VAL A 33 3.91 -2.84 -6.97
CA VAL A 33 3.94 -4.22 -7.46
C VAL A 33 3.24 -4.20 -8.81
N ASP A 34 4.03 -4.08 -9.89
CA ASP A 34 3.49 -3.92 -11.24
C ASP A 34 3.67 -5.19 -12.07
N SER A 35 2.54 -5.75 -12.53
CA SER A 35 2.52 -6.96 -13.37
C SER A 35 3.35 -6.82 -14.66
N ALA A 36 3.47 -5.62 -15.21
CA ALA A 36 4.24 -5.38 -16.43
C ALA A 36 5.76 -5.43 -16.20
N TYR A 37 6.21 -5.34 -14.95
CA TYR A 37 7.62 -5.30 -14.57
C TYR A 37 8.03 -6.45 -13.65
N LEU A 38 7.19 -7.48 -13.47
CA LEU A 38 7.54 -8.61 -12.60
C LEU A 38 8.70 -9.42 -13.18
N ASP A 39 8.73 -9.68 -14.50
CA ASP A 39 9.79 -10.46 -15.16
C ASP A 39 10.09 -11.77 -14.40
N ASP A 40 9.07 -12.63 -14.31
CA ASP A 40 9.05 -13.89 -13.55
C ASP A 40 9.30 -13.80 -12.03
N ARG A 41 9.50 -12.60 -11.47
CA ARG A 41 9.64 -12.43 -10.02
C ARG A 41 8.31 -12.70 -9.30
N ASP A 42 8.41 -13.34 -8.14
CA ASP A 42 7.25 -13.51 -7.26
C ASP A 42 6.79 -12.14 -6.73
N PRO A 43 5.56 -11.69 -7.04
CA PRO A 43 5.03 -10.42 -6.56
C PRO A 43 4.95 -10.35 -5.02
N VAL A 44 4.85 -11.49 -4.33
CA VAL A 44 4.88 -11.53 -2.86
C VAL A 44 6.25 -11.17 -2.33
N GLU A 45 7.32 -11.73 -2.90
CA GLU A 45 8.68 -11.40 -2.49
C GLU A 45 9.04 -9.96 -2.84
N LEU A 46 8.65 -9.48 -4.03
CA LEU A 46 8.81 -8.07 -4.41
C LEU A 46 8.14 -7.15 -3.39
N CYS A 47 6.91 -7.45 -2.97
CA CYS A 47 6.21 -6.68 -1.93
C CYS A 47 6.96 -6.67 -0.59
N ARG A 48 7.54 -7.80 -0.19
CA ARG A 48 8.37 -7.86 1.04
C ARG A 48 9.61 -6.99 0.92
N GLN A 49 10.27 -7.01 -0.24
CA GLN A 49 11.47 -6.21 -0.50
C GLN A 49 11.14 -4.72 -0.51
N LEU A 50 10.01 -4.30 -1.10
CA LEU A 50 9.53 -2.92 -1.03
C LEU A 50 9.31 -2.47 0.42
N CYS A 51 8.62 -3.29 1.23
CA CYS A 51 8.39 -2.98 2.64
C CYS A 51 9.71 -2.87 3.42
N LYS A 52 10.62 -3.84 3.25
CA LYS A 52 11.95 -3.84 3.90
C LYS A 52 12.83 -2.67 3.43
N GLY A 53 12.67 -2.25 2.18
CA GLY A 53 13.37 -1.11 1.57
C GLY A 53 12.85 0.25 2.03
N GLY A 54 11.81 0.29 2.88
CA GLY A 54 11.28 1.53 3.46
C GLY A 54 10.14 2.17 2.66
N ALA A 55 9.47 1.42 1.77
CA ALA A 55 8.26 1.92 1.14
C ALA A 55 7.17 2.15 2.20
N ASP A 56 6.56 3.33 2.19
CA ASP A 56 5.46 3.69 3.09
C ASP A 56 4.09 3.32 2.49
N LEU A 57 4.04 3.26 1.15
CA LEU A 57 2.87 2.92 0.36
C LEU A 57 3.25 1.86 -0.69
N VAL A 58 2.39 0.87 -0.91
CA VAL A 58 2.55 -0.12 -1.98
C VAL A 58 1.25 -0.26 -2.77
N GLN A 59 1.30 -0.03 -4.08
CA GLN A 59 0.17 -0.26 -4.96
C GLN A 59 0.37 -1.51 -5.81
N LEU A 60 -0.63 -2.39 -5.81
CA LEU A 60 -0.76 -3.45 -6.81
C LEU A 60 -1.30 -2.84 -8.11
N ARG A 61 -0.50 -2.88 -9.18
CA ARG A 61 -0.88 -2.39 -10.51
C ARG A 61 -0.84 -3.55 -11.50
N ALA A 62 -2.01 -3.97 -11.96
CA ALA A 62 -2.14 -5.06 -12.92
C ALA A 62 -3.28 -4.76 -13.90
N LYS A 63 -3.00 -3.95 -14.93
CA LYS A 63 -4.03 -3.39 -15.82
C LYS A 63 -4.74 -4.44 -16.67
N ASP A 64 -4.00 -5.47 -17.09
CA ASP A 64 -4.47 -6.46 -18.06
C ASP A 64 -4.84 -7.80 -17.42
N TRP A 65 -4.87 -7.86 -16.08
CA TRP A 65 -5.20 -9.08 -15.35
C TRP A 65 -6.71 -9.20 -15.10
N PRO A 66 -7.26 -10.43 -15.07
CA PRO A 66 -8.61 -10.66 -14.58
C PRO A 66 -8.76 -10.15 -13.14
N ILE A 67 -9.90 -9.52 -12.84
CA ILE A 67 -10.16 -8.93 -11.52
C ILE A 67 -10.01 -9.94 -10.37
N ASP A 68 -10.37 -11.20 -10.62
CA ASP A 68 -10.25 -12.28 -9.64
C ASP A 68 -8.79 -12.61 -9.32
N ASP A 69 -7.90 -12.54 -10.31
CA ASP A 69 -6.46 -12.73 -10.10
C ASP A 69 -5.87 -11.56 -9.32
N ILE A 70 -6.27 -10.33 -9.65
CA ILE A 70 -5.89 -9.13 -8.90
C ILE A 70 -6.35 -9.26 -7.45
N ALA A 71 -7.59 -9.68 -7.20
CA ALA A 71 -8.15 -9.85 -5.87
C ALA A 71 -7.44 -10.97 -5.08
N ARG A 72 -7.13 -12.11 -5.73
CA ARG A 72 -6.35 -13.20 -5.13
C ARG A 72 -4.97 -12.73 -4.71
N LEU A 73 -4.27 -12.01 -5.59
CA LEU A 73 -2.95 -11.46 -5.28
C LEU A 73 -3.02 -10.41 -4.17
N ALA A 74 -3.96 -9.47 -4.25
CA ALA A 74 -4.16 -8.46 -3.22
C ALA A 74 -4.38 -9.10 -1.83
N LYS A 75 -5.20 -10.14 -1.72
CA LYS A 75 -5.41 -10.88 -0.46
C LYS A 75 -4.11 -11.46 0.12
N ARG A 76 -3.18 -11.88 -0.74
CA ARG A 76 -1.85 -12.38 -0.32
C ARG A 76 -0.92 -11.24 0.13
N LEU A 77 -1.00 -10.07 -0.50
CA LEU A 77 -0.17 -8.90 -0.18
C LEU A 77 -0.60 -8.18 1.10
N VAL A 78 -1.92 -8.11 1.35
CA VAL A 78 -2.52 -7.45 2.52
C VAL A 78 -1.85 -7.83 3.85
N PRO A 79 -1.66 -9.09 4.25
CA PRO A 79 -0.99 -9.39 5.53
C PRO A 79 0.47 -8.91 5.59
N ILE A 80 1.15 -8.81 4.46
CA ILE A 80 2.56 -8.37 4.38
C ILE A 80 2.65 -6.88 4.66
N THR A 81 1.85 -6.07 3.96
CA THR A 81 1.84 -4.61 4.17
C THR A 81 1.33 -4.26 5.57
N ALA A 82 0.34 -5.01 6.09
CA ALA A 82 -0.15 -4.83 7.47
C ALA A 82 0.96 -5.01 8.51
N GLY A 83 1.71 -6.11 8.39
CA GLY A 83 2.77 -6.45 9.34
C GLY A 83 3.94 -5.46 9.29
N ALA A 84 4.09 -4.74 8.18
CA ALA A 84 5.14 -3.73 7.99
C ALA A 84 4.69 -2.29 8.30
N GLY A 85 3.41 -2.06 8.64
CA GLY A 85 2.88 -0.69 8.81
C GLY A 85 2.79 0.10 7.50
N VAL A 86 2.77 -0.60 6.37
CA VAL A 86 2.72 -0.06 5.00
C VAL A 86 1.28 -0.07 4.50
N ARG A 87 0.93 0.91 3.67
CA ARG A 87 -0.40 1.00 3.04
C ARG A 87 -0.55 0.11 1.84
#